data_AF-A0A2M6WQH1-F1
#
_entry.id   AF-A0A2M6WQH1-F1
#
_cell.length_a   1.000
_cell.length_b   1.000
_cell.length_c   1.000
_cell.angle_alpha   90.00
_cell.angle_beta   90.00
_cell.angle_gamma   90.00
#
_symmetry.space_group_name_H-M   'P 1'
#
loop_
_entity.id
_entity.type
_entity.pdbx_description
1 polymer ?
#
loop_
_entity_poly.entity_id
_entity_poly.type
_entity_poly.pdbx_seq_one_letter_code
_entity_poly.pdbx_strand_id
1 'polypeptide(L)'
;MTNSNRNQVALIIRQIKYHPKYLEESFFYQNALNTFRVLNKIATIDRRLITGGLLARATKYLISLEIEPGGPYSEDKTKPDPELNREIALFLGLQGVVLPALGPFTKKVKLHRDNYKIFQHLRRLAEASLSPLPKSFQSIIKPHLEKVIASDKDQQILLLSYFFKLSLGNCGARIDPKTIYELGLANLFLWLSYSLYDDLIDGDESLDLLPIANWAAREFASRFSQQPSSPEYQLLFRKITGQMDYSQIWEMKYARFDSHQADVITAPIKHYQRPKTLYNKSLAHCLGPMLLLDQLKQRPSSTSGKNILSFFKYYLSLRQLQDDIHDYLVDYQAGIITSANIRMIKNQIKPDQIQNYFVSRELPRLNKITLKYQKAAESHLRLAPIIRYPDYLLKLLNSLTTNPAEIKEFLNTYQSLDH
;
A
#
# COMPACT_ATOMS: atom_id res chain seq x y z
N MET A 1 -8.29 -14.50 -2.72
CA MET A 1 -7.34 -15.63 -2.60
C MET A 1 -7.65 -16.35 -1.31
N THR A 2 -7.65 -17.67 -1.30
CA THR A 2 -7.81 -18.45 -0.07
C THR A 2 -6.47 -18.50 0.68
N ASN A 3 -6.48 -18.64 2.00
CA ASN A 3 -5.28 -18.82 2.84
C ASN A 3 -4.38 -19.99 2.37
N SER A 4 -4.98 -20.97 1.70
CA SER A 4 -4.30 -22.10 1.05
C SER A 4 -3.17 -21.67 0.10
N ASN A 5 -3.42 -20.68 -0.78
CA ASN A 5 -2.45 -20.29 -1.80
C ASN A 5 -1.21 -19.57 -1.22
N ARG A 6 -1.34 -18.84 -0.11
CA ARG A 6 -0.20 -18.15 0.53
C ARG A 6 0.71 -19.14 1.26
N ASN A 7 0.12 -20.07 2.01
CA ASN A 7 0.86 -21.11 2.72
C ASN A 7 1.59 -22.04 1.74
N GLN A 8 0.96 -22.35 0.60
CA GLN A 8 1.56 -23.17 -0.43
C GLN A 8 2.80 -22.49 -1.05
N VAL A 9 2.72 -21.19 -1.39
CA VAL A 9 3.87 -20.42 -1.92
C VAL A 9 5.03 -20.37 -0.92
N ALA A 10 4.76 -20.13 0.36
CA ALA A 10 5.79 -20.13 1.40
C ALA A 10 6.44 -21.51 1.57
N LEU A 11 5.64 -22.58 1.50
CA LEU A 11 6.13 -23.96 1.54
C LEU A 11 7.04 -24.26 0.34
N ILE A 12 6.64 -23.85 -0.87
CA ILE A 12 7.42 -24.03 -2.10
C ILE A 12 8.75 -23.27 -2.01
N ILE A 13 8.75 -22.02 -1.55
CA ILE A 13 9.97 -21.23 -1.35
C ILE A 13 10.90 -21.92 -0.35
N ARG A 14 10.34 -22.46 0.73
CA ARG A 14 11.10 -23.24 1.70
C ARG A 14 11.67 -24.51 1.08
N GLN A 15 10.89 -25.25 0.28
CA GLN A 15 11.34 -26.45 -0.42
C GLN A 15 12.42 -26.15 -1.45
N ILE A 16 12.32 -25.05 -2.20
CA ILE A 16 13.38 -24.59 -3.11
C ILE A 16 14.67 -24.30 -2.35
N LYS A 17 14.57 -23.62 -1.20
CA LYS A 17 15.73 -23.27 -0.37
C LYS A 17 16.50 -24.51 0.08
N TYR A 18 15.80 -25.61 0.39
CA TYR A 18 16.42 -26.86 0.86
C TYR A 18 16.66 -27.90 -0.25
N HIS A 19 15.99 -27.74 -1.39
CA HIS A 19 16.10 -28.63 -2.54
C HIS A 19 16.00 -27.81 -3.84
N PRO A 20 17.12 -27.24 -4.33
CA PRO A 20 17.13 -26.30 -5.46
C PRO A 20 16.49 -26.82 -6.75
N LYS A 21 16.44 -28.15 -6.94
CA LYS A 21 15.80 -28.81 -8.09
C LYS A 21 14.32 -29.13 -7.90
N TYR A 22 13.73 -28.82 -6.74
CA TYR A 22 12.34 -29.15 -6.41
C TYR A 22 11.34 -28.61 -7.46
N LEU A 23 11.60 -27.41 -7.99
CA LEU A 23 10.80 -26.83 -9.05
C LEU A 23 10.92 -27.57 -10.38
N GLU A 24 12.05 -28.20 -10.64
CA GLU A 24 12.24 -28.93 -11.88
C GLU A 24 11.57 -30.30 -11.78
N GLU A 25 11.59 -30.93 -10.62
CA GLU A 25 11.15 -32.31 -10.44
C GLU A 25 9.64 -32.45 -10.19
N SER A 26 8.99 -31.49 -9.52
CA SER A 26 7.66 -31.73 -8.90
C SER A 26 6.61 -30.66 -9.16
N PHE A 27 6.83 -29.73 -10.09
CA PHE A 27 6.22 -28.40 -9.99
C PHE A 27 5.01 -28.12 -10.89
N PHE A 28 4.66 -29.00 -11.81
CA PHE A 28 3.42 -28.84 -12.57
C PHE A 28 2.26 -29.29 -11.70
N TYR A 29 1.51 -28.32 -11.17
CA TYR A 29 0.36 -28.55 -10.30
C TYR A 29 -0.76 -29.27 -11.05
N GLN A 30 -1.78 -29.70 -10.32
CA GLN A 30 -2.99 -30.36 -10.83
C GLN A 30 -3.63 -29.67 -12.06
N ASN A 31 -3.38 -28.37 -12.28
CA ASN A 31 -3.86 -27.64 -13.45
C ASN A 31 -2.88 -26.52 -13.88
N ALA A 32 -3.03 -26.05 -15.12
CA ALA A 32 -2.15 -25.10 -15.75
C ALA A 32 -2.26 -23.70 -15.13
N LEU A 33 -3.48 -23.28 -14.80
CA LEU A 33 -3.73 -21.96 -14.23
C LEU A 33 -2.97 -21.75 -12.92
N ASN A 34 -3.02 -22.73 -12.02
CA ASN A 34 -2.30 -22.67 -10.75
C ASN A 34 -0.78 -22.70 -10.97
N THR A 35 -0.31 -23.51 -11.91
CA THR A 35 1.11 -23.55 -12.29
C THR A 35 1.63 -22.15 -12.68
N PHE A 36 0.95 -21.45 -13.59
CA PHE A 36 1.39 -20.13 -14.02
C PHE A 36 1.22 -19.05 -12.94
N ARG A 37 0.21 -19.15 -12.07
CA ARG A 37 0.08 -18.26 -10.88
C ARG A 37 1.27 -18.41 -9.94
N VAL A 38 1.70 -19.64 -9.65
CA VAL A 38 2.86 -19.88 -8.77
C VAL A 38 4.15 -19.43 -9.46
N LEU A 39 4.34 -19.73 -10.75
CA LEU A 39 5.48 -19.22 -11.52
C LEU A 39 5.57 -17.69 -11.52
N ASN A 40 4.44 -17.01 -11.72
CA ASN A 40 4.35 -15.55 -11.61
C ASN A 40 4.82 -15.09 -10.23
N LYS A 41 4.34 -15.74 -9.17
CA LYS A 41 4.72 -15.37 -7.81
C LYS A 41 6.21 -15.56 -7.54
N ILE A 42 6.78 -16.71 -7.94
CA ILE A 42 8.21 -16.98 -7.83
C ILE A 42 9.02 -15.92 -8.60
N ALA A 43 8.65 -15.65 -9.86
CA ALA A 43 9.33 -14.68 -10.70
C ALA A 43 9.27 -13.25 -10.12
N THR A 44 8.18 -12.89 -9.42
CA THR A 44 8.08 -11.59 -8.73
C THR A 44 8.89 -11.49 -7.44
N ILE A 45 9.13 -12.63 -6.76
CA ILE A 45 9.89 -12.68 -5.50
C ILE A 45 11.39 -12.72 -5.79
N ASP A 46 11.84 -13.68 -6.59
CA ASP A 46 13.22 -13.80 -7.02
C ASP A 46 13.31 -14.47 -8.39
N ARG A 47 13.61 -13.67 -9.41
CA ARG A 47 13.72 -14.13 -10.80
C ARG A 47 14.80 -15.20 -11.00
N ARG A 48 15.84 -15.26 -10.14
CA ARG A 48 16.93 -16.24 -10.26
C ARG A 48 16.47 -17.68 -10.00
N LEU A 49 15.33 -17.85 -9.32
CA LEU A 49 14.70 -19.16 -9.10
C LEU A 49 14.03 -19.72 -10.37
N ILE A 50 13.85 -18.89 -11.40
CA ILE A 50 13.40 -19.33 -12.72
C ILE A 50 14.63 -19.77 -13.53
N THR A 51 15.07 -21.01 -13.28
CA THR A 51 16.24 -21.60 -13.94
C THR A 51 15.96 -21.91 -15.41
N GLY A 52 17.02 -22.15 -16.19
CA GLY A 52 16.88 -22.63 -17.57
C GLY A 52 16.14 -23.96 -17.67
N GLY A 53 16.33 -24.86 -16.70
CA GLY A 53 15.61 -26.14 -16.62
C GLY A 53 14.11 -25.95 -16.40
N LEU A 54 13.74 -25.06 -15.48
CA LEU A 54 12.33 -24.72 -15.25
C LEU A 54 11.68 -24.06 -16.46
N LEU A 55 12.38 -23.15 -17.14
CA LEU A 55 11.89 -22.54 -18.39
C LEU A 55 11.66 -23.58 -19.47
N ALA A 56 12.61 -24.51 -19.68
CA ALA A 56 12.45 -25.57 -20.68
C ALA A 56 11.21 -26.44 -20.41
N ARG A 57 10.94 -26.76 -19.13
CA ARG A 57 9.72 -27.50 -18.77
C ARG A 57 8.46 -26.68 -18.94
N ALA A 58 8.48 -25.41 -18.53
CA ALA A 58 7.35 -24.50 -18.71
C ALA A 58 7.01 -24.36 -20.21
N THR A 59 8.01 -24.25 -21.08
CA THR A 59 7.84 -24.23 -22.54
C THR A 59 7.21 -25.52 -23.05
N LYS A 60 7.70 -26.70 -22.64
CA LYS A 60 7.08 -27.98 -23.01
C LYS A 60 5.62 -28.06 -22.57
N TYR A 61 5.31 -27.55 -21.37
CA TYR A 61 3.95 -27.53 -20.86
C TYR A 61 3.06 -26.55 -21.62
N LEU A 62 3.57 -25.36 -21.96
CA LEU A 62 2.86 -24.41 -22.84
C LEU A 62 2.50 -25.04 -24.17
N ILE A 63 3.46 -25.69 -24.85
CA ILE A 63 3.21 -26.40 -26.12
C ILE A 63 2.09 -27.44 -25.95
N SER A 64 2.02 -28.11 -24.80
CA SER A 64 0.97 -29.09 -24.53
C SER A 64 -0.42 -28.48 -24.36
N LEU A 65 -0.53 -27.17 -24.09
CA LEU A 65 -1.77 -26.41 -23.86
C LEU A 65 -2.17 -25.53 -25.04
N GLU A 66 -1.35 -25.42 -26.08
CA GLU A 66 -1.60 -24.58 -27.24
C GLU A 66 -2.81 -25.07 -28.03
N ILE A 67 -3.74 -24.15 -28.30
CA ILE A 67 -4.81 -24.35 -29.30
C ILE A 67 -4.21 -24.17 -30.70
N GLU A 68 -3.39 -23.13 -30.86
CA GLU A 68 -2.58 -22.86 -32.05
C GLU A 68 -1.13 -22.58 -31.63
N PRO A 69 -0.13 -22.84 -32.51
CA PRO A 69 1.27 -22.55 -32.21
C PRO A 69 1.49 -21.11 -31.73
N GLY A 70 2.02 -20.95 -30.52
CA GLY A 70 2.20 -19.64 -29.87
C GLY A 70 0.96 -19.09 -29.14
N GLY A 71 -0.06 -19.91 -28.92
CA GLY A 71 -1.30 -19.59 -28.20
C GLY A 71 -2.45 -19.17 -29.13
N PRO A 72 -3.66 -18.96 -28.58
CA PRO A 72 -4.01 -18.99 -27.16
C PRO A 72 -3.99 -20.40 -26.54
N TYR A 73 -4.05 -20.45 -25.21
CA TYR A 73 -3.87 -21.67 -24.42
C TYR A 73 -5.19 -22.15 -23.79
N SER A 74 -5.38 -23.46 -23.69
CA SER A 74 -6.45 -24.08 -22.90
C SER A 74 -6.05 -25.48 -22.46
N GLU A 75 -6.55 -25.92 -21.30
CA GLU A 75 -6.36 -27.31 -20.84
C GLU A 75 -7.11 -28.31 -21.71
N ASP A 76 -8.30 -27.94 -22.18
CA ASP A 76 -9.13 -28.80 -23.04
C ASP A 76 -8.84 -28.64 -24.53
N LYS A 77 -8.00 -27.67 -24.89
CA LYS A 77 -7.66 -27.27 -26.26
C LYS A 77 -8.84 -26.87 -27.16
N THR A 78 -10.02 -26.60 -26.58
CA THR A 78 -11.22 -26.25 -27.36
C THR A 78 -11.43 -24.76 -27.43
N LYS A 79 -11.30 -24.05 -26.31
CA LYS A 79 -11.58 -22.61 -26.21
C LYS A 79 -10.54 -21.91 -25.34
N PRO A 80 -10.07 -20.72 -25.73
CA PRO A 80 -9.13 -19.95 -24.91
C PRO A 80 -9.67 -19.73 -23.49
N ASP A 81 -8.93 -20.16 -22.48
CA ASP A 81 -9.23 -19.79 -21.09
C ASP A 81 -8.66 -18.38 -20.82
N PRO A 82 -9.51 -17.35 -20.64
CA PRO A 82 -9.02 -15.98 -20.51
C PRO A 82 -8.14 -15.76 -19.29
N GLU A 83 -8.35 -16.51 -18.22
CA GLU A 83 -7.58 -16.36 -17.00
C GLU A 83 -6.23 -17.07 -17.12
N LEU A 84 -6.20 -18.30 -17.63
CA LEU A 84 -4.97 -19.01 -17.94
C LEU A 84 -4.09 -18.20 -18.90
N ASN A 85 -4.66 -17.71 -20.01
CA ASN A 85 -3.94 -16.90 -21.00
C ASN A 85 -3.37 -15.61 -20.39
N ARG A 86 -4.08 -14.98 -19.44
CA ARG A 86 -3.57 -13.81 -18.71
C ARG A 86 -2.35 -14.17 -17.85
N GLU A 87 -2.40 -15.26 -17.11
CA GLU A 87 -1.31 -15.70 -16.23
C GLU A 87 -0.08 -16.17 -17.02
N ILE A 88 -0.29 -16.90 -18.12
CA ILE A 88 0.79 -17.27 -19.06
C ILE A 88 1.45 -16.01 -19.61
N ALA A 89 0.64 -15.06 -20.07
CA ALA A 89 1.19 -13.84 -20.64
C ALA A 89 1.95 -13.01 -19.60
N LEU A 90 1.47 -12.97 -18.35
CA LEU A 90 2.19 -12.36 -17.23
C LEU A 90 3.55 -13.02 -17.03
N PHE A 91 3.60 -14.35 -17.00
CA PHE A 91 4.82 -15.10 -16.77
C PHE A 91 5.83 -14.87 -17.88
N LEU A 92 5.41 -15.04 -19.13
CA LEU A 92 6.26 -14.81 -20.30
C LEU A 92 6.73 -13.35 -20.37
N GLY A 93 5.86 -12.40 -20.04
CA GLY A 93 6.18 -10.98 -19.96
C GLY A 93 7.26 -10.66 -18.93
N LEU A 94 7.23 -11.33 -17.77
CA LEU A 94 8.29 -11.24 -16.74
C LEU A 94 9.63 -11.81 -17.23
N GLN A 95 9.59 -12.80 -18.14
CA GLN A 95 10.79 -13.34 -18.79
C GLN A 95 11.25 -12.53 -20.01
N GLY A 96 10.46 -11.54 -20.43
CA GLY A 96 10.77 -10.69 -21.58
C GLY A 96 10.26 -11.23 -22.92
N VAL A 97 9.45 -12.28 -22.92
CA VAL A 97 8.82 -12.87 -24.10
C VAL A 97 7.42 -12.28 -24.29
N VAL A 98 7.05 -11.98 -25.55
CA VAL A 98 5.73 -11.46 -25.91
C VAL A 98 5.15 -12.33 -27.01
N LEU A 99 3.92 -12.81 -26.82
CA LEU A 99 3.19 -13.60 -27.81
C LEU A 99 2.01 -12.78 -28.34
N PRO A 100 1.94 -12.49 -29.66
CA PRO A 100 0.86 -11.70 -30.24
C PRO A 100 -0.55 -12.26 -29.95
N ALA A 101 -0.70 -13.59 -29.95
CA ALA A 101 -1.96 -14.27 -29.66
C ALA A 101 -2.50 -13.99 -28.25
N LEU A 102 -1.63 -13.55 -27.32
CA LEU A 102 -2.03 -13.17 -25.96
C LEU A 102 -2.40 -11.69 -25.81
N GLY A 103 -2.27 -10.90 -26.88
CA GLY A 103 -2.61 -9.46 -26.92
C GLY A 103 -3.98 -9.12 -26.30
N PRO A 104 -5.06 -9.83 -26.66
CA PRO A 104 -6.38 -9.59 -26.10
C PRO A 104 -6.47 -9.79 -24.57
N PHE A 105 -5.62 -10.66 -24.00
CA PHE A 105 -5.62 -11.03 -22.57
C PHE A 105 -4.62 -10.20 -21.73
N THR A 106 -3.76 -9.38 -22.37
CA THR A 106 -2.55 -8.79 -21.75
C THR A 106 -2.63 -7.32 -21.37
N LYS A 107 -3.77 -6.64 -21.52
CA LYS A 107 -3.88 -5.20 -21.16
C LYS A 107 -3.38 -4.89 -19.73
N LYS A 108 -3.44 -5.86 -18.80
CA LYS A 108 -2.92 -5.77 -17.42
C LYS A 108 -1.45 -6.19 -17.24
N VAL A 109 -0.87 -6.99 -18.14
CA VAL A 109 0.48 -7.57 -18.01
C VAL A 109 1.59 -6.57 -18.31
N LYS A 110 1.45 -5.80 -19.40
CA LYS A 110 2.42 -4.74 -19.75
C LYS A 110 2.62 -3.76 -18.59
N LEU A 111 1.53 -3.45 -17.91
CA LEU A 111 1.50 -2.58 -16.76
C LEU A 111 2.36 -3.08 -15.58
N HIS A 112 2.31 -4.37 -15.26
CA HIS A 112 3.11 -4.93 -14.16
C HIS A 112 4.62 -4.87 -14.43
N ARG A 113 5.04 -5.12 -15.68
CA ARG A 113 6.45 -5.04 -16.08
C ARG A 113 6.99 -3.60 -15.98
N ASP A 114 6.17 -2.62 -16.40
CA ASP A 114 6.55 -1.21 -16.35
C ASP A 114 6.57 -0.69 -14.91
N ASN A 115 5.61 -1.07 -14.06
CA ASN A 115 5.62 -0.75 -12.62
C ASN A 115 6.93 -1.23 -11.96
N TYR A 116 7.33 -2.47 -12.21
CA TYR A 116 8.55 -3.04 -11.62
C TYR A 116 9.81 -2.28 -12.05
N LYS A 117 9.92 -1.90 -13.33
CA LYS A 117 11.05 -1.10 -13.82
C LYS A 117 11.15 0.26 -13.11
N ILE A 118 10.03 0.96 -12.99
CA ILE A 118 9.96 2.27 -12.33
C ILE A 118 10.30 2.11 -10.84
N PHE A 119 9.77 1.08 -10.18
CA PHE A 119 10.07 0.77 -8.79
C PHE A 119 11.56 0.49 -8.55
N GLN A 120 12.18 -0.36 -9.37
CA GLN A 120 13.61 -0.67 -9.26
C GLN A 120 14.49 0.53 -9.60
N HIS A 121 14.03 1.44 -10.45
CA HIS A 121 14.73 2.69 -10.71
C HIS A 121 14.67 3.62 -9.50
N LEU A 122 13.47 3.84 -8.94
CA LEU A 122 13.28 4.63 -7.73
C LEU A 122 14.06 4.10 -6.54
N ARG A 123 14.08 2.78 -6.33
CA ARG A 123 14.90 2.14 -5.29
C ARG A 123 16.38 2.49 -5.44
N ARG A 124 16.93 2.37 -6.66
CA ARG A 124 18.33 2.73 -6.93
C ARG A 124 18.60 4.21 -6.70
N LEU A 125 17.65 5.09 -7.04
CA LEU A 125 17.77 6.53 -6.75
C LEU A 125 17.71 6.83 -5.25
N ALA A 126 16.89 6.09 -4.49
CA ALA A 126 16.83 6.21 -3.04
C ALA A 126 18.16 5.80 -2.40
N GLU A 127 18.73 4.66 -2.82
CA GLU A 127 20.06 4.21 -2.40
C GLU A 127 21.15 5.22 -2.80
N ALA A 128 21.10 5.74 -4.03
CA ALA A 128 22.05 6.75 -4.51
C ALA A 128 21.97 8.05 -3.70
N SER A 129 20.80 8.42 -3.19
CA SER A 129 20.59 9.61 -2.34
C SER A 129 21.33 9.52 -1.00
N LEU A 130 21.74 8.31 -0.58
CA LEU A 130 22.54 8.10 0.63
C LEU A 130 24.05 8.31 0.40
N SER A 131 24.52 8.18 -0.84
CA SER A 131 25.95 8.20 -1.19
C SER A 131 26.71 9.45 -0.69
N PRO A 132 26.11 10.67 -0.70
CA PRO A 132 26.79 11.87 -0.19
C PRO A 132 26.96 11.91 1.33
N LEU A 133 26.28 11.03 2.09
CA LEU A 133 26.27 11.06 3.54
C LEU A 133 27.50 10.34 4.14
N PRO A 134 27.91 10.65 5.38
CA PRO A 134 28.94 9.89 6.07
C PRO A 134 28.60 8.40 6.19
N LYS A 135 29.59 7.49 6.09
CA LYS A 135 29.36 6.03 6.14
C LYS A 135 28.61 5.58 7.40
N SER A 136 28.89 6.18 8.55
CA SER A 136 28.18 5.91 9.81
C SER A 136 26.70 6.27 9.71
N PHE A 137 26.37 7.37 9.04
CA PHE A 137 24.98 7.77 8.80
C PHE A 137 24.29 6.79 7.83
N GLN A 138 24.99 6.42 6.75
CA GLN A 138 24.50 5.44 5.77
C GLN A 138 24.18 4.08 6.42
N SER A 139 25.03 3.59 7.32
CA SER A 139 24.83 2.30 7.98
C SER A 139 23.60 2.27 8.88
N ILE A 140 23.22 3.42 9.47
CA ILE A 140 22.04 3.50 10.33
C ILE A 140 20.77 3.67 9.48
N ILE A 141 20.78 4.55 8.48
CA ILE A 141 19.56 4.85 7.71
C ILE A 141 19.15 3.73 6.75
N LYS A 142 20.11 3.00 6.16
CA LYS A 142 19.83 2.02 5.11
C LYS A 142 18.85 0.91 5.57
N PRO A 143 19.01 0.29 6.76
CA PRO A 143 18.04 -0.66 7.28
C PRO A 143 16.61 -0.11 7.39
N HIS A 144 16.42 1.12 7.86
CA HIS A 144 15.08 1.72 7.97
C HIS A 144 14.47 2.03 6.59
N LEU A 145 15.29 2.51 5.65
CA LEU A 145 14.87 2.71 4.26
C LEU A 145 14.42 1.39 3.62
N GLU A 146 15.21 0.32 3.81
CA GLU A 146 14.88 -1.02 3.31
C GLU A 146 13.62 -1.59 3.99
N LYS A 147 13.43 -1.36 5.29
CA LYS A 147 12.21 -1.72 6.04
C LYS A 147 10.96 -1.07 5.43
N VAL A 148 11.01 0.24 5.16
CA VAL A 148 9.90 0.98 4.53
C VAL A 148 9.60 0.46 3.12
N ILE A 149 10.63 0.24 2.30
CA ILE A 149 10.44 -0.28 0.94
C ILE A 149 9.89 -1.72 0.95
N ALA A 150 10.33 -2.55 1.89
CA ALA A 150 9.87 -3.93 2.01
C ALA A 150 8.45 -4.05 2.57
N SER A 151 8.02 -3.12 3.43
CA SER A 151 6.66 -3.10 3.98
C SER A 151 5.62 -2.57 2.98
N ASP A 152 6.05 -1.82 1.94
CA ASP A 152 5.21 -1.29 0.86
C ASP A 152 4.79 -2.36 -0.18
N LYS A 153 4.07 -3.39 0.28
CA LYS A 153 3.67 -4.56 -0.54
C LYS A 153 2.95 -4.19 -1.84
N ASP A 154 2.16 -3.12 -1.80
CA ASP A 154 1.37 -2.64 -2.94
C ASP A 154 2.05 -1.51 -3.72
N GLN A 155 3.29 -1.17 -3.36
CA GLN A 155 4.14 -0.15 -3.98
C GLN A 155 3.48 1.24 -3.97
N GLN A 156 2.66 1.52 -2.97
CA GLN A 156 1.84 2.72 -2.88
C GLN A 156 2.63 3.92 -2.35
N ILE A 157 3.78 3.72 -1.72
CA ILE A 157 4.63 4.82 -1.27
C ILE A 157 5.42 5.36 -2.47
N LEU A 158 6.23 4.49 -3.08
CA LEU A 158 7.13 4.85 -4.16
C LEU A 158 6.41 5.15 -5.49
N LEU A 159 5.36 4.39 -5.82
CA LEU A 159 4.70 4.52 -7.13
C LEU A 159 3.42 5.35 -7.10
N LEU A 160 3.07 6.03 -6.01
CA LEU A 160 1.82 6.82 -5.94
C LEU A 160 1.71 7.83 -7.10
N SER A 161 2.75 8.64 -7.28
CA SER A 161 2.80 9.66 -8.33
C SER A 161 2.78 9.03 -9.72
N TYR A 162 3.37 7.84 -9.87
CA TYR A 162 3.32 7.09 -11.13
C TYR A 162 1.92 6.56 -11.42
N PHE A 163 1.25 5.93 -10.45
CA PHE A 163 -0.13 5.47 -10.60
C PHE A 163 -1.09 6.64 -10.85
N PHE A 164 -0.85 7.78 -10.20
CA PHE A 164 -1.59 9.00 -10.48
C PHE A 164 -1.37 9.46 -11.93
N LYS A 165 -0.13 9.54 -12.40
CA LYS A 165 0.19 9.83 -13.81
C LYS A 165 -0.57 8.92 -14.78
N LEU A 166 -0.56 7.60 -14.53
CA LEU A 166 -1.28 6.64 -15.36
C LEU A 166 -2.80 6.89 -15.36
N SER A 167 -3.37 7.26 -14.22
CA SER A 167 -4.80 7.56 -14.09
C SER A 167 -5.28 8.75 -14.93
N LEU A 168 -4.38 9.67 -15.30
CA LEU A 168 -4.67 10.86 -16.09
C LEU A 168 -4.74 10.58 -17.62
N GLY A 169 -4.36 9.39 -18.07
CA GLY A 169 -4.31 9.02 -19.49
C GLY A 169 -3.45 9.98 -20.33
N ASN A 170 -3.98 10.49 -21.44
CA ASN A 170 -3.25 11.38 -22.35
C ASN A 170 -2.75 12.68 -21.68
N CYS A 171 -3.40 13.14 -20.62
CA CYS A 171 -2.90 14.28 -19.83
C CYS A 171 -1.63 13.90 -19.06
N GLY A 172 -1.59 12.67 -18.52
CA GLY A 172 -0.43 12.15 -17.80
C GLY A 172 0.81 11.98 -18.68
N ALA A 173 0.64 11.75 -19.99
CA ALA A 173 1.75 11.66 -20.94
C ALA A 173 2.59 12.95 -21.03
N ARG A 174 2.02 14.11 -20.64
CA ARG A 174 2.70 15.41 -20.62
C ARG A 174 3.58 15.63 -19.39
N ILE A 175 3.48 14.75 -18.41
CA ILE A 175 4.27 14.84 -17.17
C ILE A 175 5.65 14.23 -17.43
N ASP A 176 6.69 15.03 -17.19
CA ASP A 176 8.09 14.61 -17.27
C ASP A 176 8.32 13.38 -16.35
N PRO A 177 8.89 12.28 -16.88
CA PRO A 177 9.33 11.15 -16.06
C PRO A 177 10.19 11.54 -14.86
N LYS A 178 11.06 12.56 -14.97
CA LYS A 178 11.89 13.04 -13.86
C LYS A 178 11.05 13.50 -12.68
N THR A 179 9.97 14.24 -12.92
CA THR A 179 9.05 14.66 -11.84
C THR A 179 8.43 13.46 -11.12
N ILE A 180 8.12 12.36 -11.84
CA ILE A 180 7.62 11.14 -11.19
C ILE A 180 8.67 10.54 -10.25
N TYR A 181 9.94 10.55 -10.66
CA TYR A 181 11.02 10.04 -9.82
C TYR A 181 11.23 10.89 -8.58
N GLU A 182 11.29 12.21 -8.73
CA GLU A 182 11.43 13.14 -7.59
C GLU A 182 10.28 13.01 -6.59
N LEU A 183 9.04 12.90 -7.07
CA LEU A 183 7.89 12.76 -6.18
C LEU A 183 7.79 11.36 -5.55
N GLY A 184 8.26 10.31 -6.24
CA GLY A 184 8.37 8.98 -5.65
C GLY A 184 9.36 8.96 -4.48
N LEU A 185 10.53 9.59 -4.66
CA LEU A 185 11.51 9.74 -3.59
C LEU A 185 10.99 10.64 -2.45
N ALA A 186 10.32 11.75 -2.78
CA ALA A 186 9.75 12.63 -1.76
C ALA A 186 8.74 11.89 -0.88
N ASN A 187 7.86 11.07 -1.47
CA ASN A 187 6.94 10.23 -0.70
C ASN A 187 7.63 9.18 0.17
N LEU A 188 8.73 8.59 -0.32
CA LEU A 188 9.53 7.65 0.47
C LEU A 188 10.14 8.34 1.71
N PHE A 189 10.73 9.51 1.53
CA PHE A 189 11.33 10.26 2.63
C PHE A 189 10.30 10.85 3.59
N LEU A 190 9.10 11.20 3.10
CA LEU A 190 7.96 11.52 3.96
C LEU A 190 7.61 10.33 4.85
N TRP A 191 7.43 9.13 4.28
CA TRP A 191 7.07 7.94 5.05
C TRP A 191 8.15 7.55 6.04
N LEU A 192 9.42 7.57 5.62
CA LEU A 192 10.56 7.29 6.49
C LEU A 192 10.61 8.26 7.67
N SER A 193 10.46 9.57 7.40
CA SER A 193 10.42 10.58 8.45
C SER A 193 9.26 10.36 9.40
N TYR A 194 8.06 10.11 8.86
CA TYR A 194 6.85 9.92 9.64
C TYR A 194 6.96 8.70 10.56
N SER A 195 7.32 7.53 10.01
CA SER A 195 7.47 6.30 10.81
C SER A 195 8.55 6.45 11.89
N LEU A 196 9.67 7.10 11.60
CA LEU A 196 10.69 7.33 12.63
C LEU A 196 10.22 8.29 13.72
N TYR A 197 9.47 9.35 13.39
CA TYR A 197 8.90 10.21 14.43
C TYR A 197 7.88 9.47 15.29
N ASP A 198 7.04 8.63 14.68
CA ASP A 198 6.06 7.81 15.39
C ASP A 198 6.76 6.85 16.36
N ASP A 199 7.71 6.05 15.87
CA ASP A 199 8.48 5.09 16.68
C ASP A 199 9.24 5.80 17.84
N LEU A 200 9.75 7.01 17.61
CA LEU A 200 10.42 7.82 18.64
C LEU A 200 9.44 8.37 19.70
N ILE A 201 8.24 8.79 19.29
CA ILE A 201 7.22 9.34 20.19
C ILE A 201 6.62 8.24 21.06
N ASP A 202 6.53 7.03 20.52
CA ASP A 202 5.93 5.87 21.18
C ASP A 202 6.92 5.15 22.09
N GLY A 203 8.20 5.50 21.99
CA GLY A 203 9.27 4.91 22.79
C GLY A 203 9.75 3.56 22.26
N ASP A 204 9.39 3.22 21.03
CA ASP A 204 9.77 1.96 20.36
C ASP A 204 11.20 2.00 19.79
N GLU A 205 11.77 3.20 19.61
CA GLU A 205 13.11 3.39 19.05
C GLU A 205 13.96 4.39 19.87
N SER A 206 15.29 4.33 19.68
CA SER A 206 16.24 5.23 20.36
C SER A 206 16.21 6.65 19.79
N LEU A 207 16.35 7.66 20.67
CA LEU A 207 16.53 9.08 20.31
C LEU A 207 17.68 9.33 19.32
N ASP A 208 18.63 8.40 19.19
CA ASP A 208 19.70 8.44 18.20
C ASP A 208 19.20 8.43 16.74
N LEU A 209 17.94 8.06 16.49
CA LEU A 209 17.30 8.10 15.17
C LEU A 209 16.71 9.47 14.81
N LEU A 210 16.61 10.40 15.77
CA LEU A 210 16.07 11.74 15.53
C LEU A 210 16.80 12.51 14.40
N PRO A 211 18.14 12.49 14.30
CA PRO A 211 18.84 13.10 13.17
C PRO A 211 18.45 12.50 11.80
N ILE A 212 18.11 11.23 11.75
CA ILE A 212 17.68 10.53 10.52
C ILE A 212 16.26 10.95 10.14
N ALA A 213 15.34 10.99 11.11
CA ALA A 213 14.00 11.51 10.88
C ALA A 213 14.05 12.96 10.33
N ASN A 214 14.85 13.82 10.97
CA ASN A 214 15.07 15.20 10.53
C ASN A 214 15.69 15.29 9.12
N TRP A 215 16.63 14.40 8.78
CA TRP A 215 17.20 14.33 7.44
C TRP A 215 16.14 13.93 6.41
N ALA A 216 15.35 12.91 6.68
CA ALA A 216 14.28 12.45 5.78
C ALA A 216 13.23 13.55 5.56
N ALA A 217 12.82 14.28 6.61
CA ALA A 217 11.93 15.42 6.49
C ALA A 217 12.49 16.52 5.56
N ARG A 218 13.79 16.84 5.68
CA ARG A 218 14.46 17.80 4.79
C ARG A 218 14.52 17.31 3.34
N GLU A 219 14.82 16.04 3.13
CA GLU A 219 14.85 15.42 1.80
C GLU A 219 13.47 15.42 1.12
N PHE A 220 12.40 15.19 1.89
CA PHE A 220 11.01 15.36 1.43
C PHE A 220 10.73 16.81 1.02
N ALA A 221 11.00 17.78 1.91
CA ALA A 221 10.72 19.18 1.64
C ALA A 221 11.54 19.76 0.47
N SER A 222 12.82 19.41 0.41
CA SER A 222 13.75 19.85 -0.63
C SER A 222 13.26 19.43 -2.02
N ARG A 223 12.86 18.16 -2.19
CA ARG A 223 12.37 17.65 -3.49
C ARG A 223 11.12 18.37 -3.96
N PHE A 224 10.16 18.66 -3.08
CA PHE A 224 8.97 19.44 -3.44
C PHE A 224 9.33 20.90 -3.78
N SER A 225 10.25 21.52 -3.04
CA SER A 225 10.66 22.91 -3.27
C SER A 225 11.34 23.14 -4.61
N GLN A 226 12.01 22.12 -5.15
CA GLN A 226 12.70 22.18 -6.44
C GLN A 226 11.76 21.99 -7.63
N GLN A 227 10.51 21.57 -7.42
CA GLN A 227 9.56 21.39 -8.52
C GLN A 227 8.89 22.72 -8.90
N PRO A 228 8.63 22.95 -10.20
CA PRO A 228 7.82 24.08 -10.61
C PRO A 228 6.39 23.91 -10.11
N SER A 229 5.91 24.92 -9.37
CA SER A 229 4.58 24.92 -8.75
C SER A 229 4.01 26.33 -8.68
N SER A 230 2.69 26.45 -8.63
CA SER A 230 2.03 27.72 -8.41
C SER A 230 2.03 28.20 -6.96
N PRO A 231 1.77 29.50 -6.74
CA PRO A 231 1.57 30.03 -5.39
C PRO A 231 0.44 29.31 -4.63
N GLU A 232 -0.63 28.91 -5.32
CA GLU A 232 -1.75 28.18 -4.70
C GLU A 232 -1.32 26.79 -4.22
N TYR A 233 -0.52 26.07 -5.00
CA TYR A 233 0.05 24.80 -4.56
C TYR A 233 1.00 24.98 -3.37
N GLN A 234 1.86 26.00 -3.38
CA GLN A 234 2.77 26.28 -2.26
C GLN A 234 2.02 26.60 -0.96
N LEU A 235 0.87 27.28 -1.05
CA LEU A 235 -0.02 27.49 0.08
C LEU A 235 -0.65 26.17 0.56
N LEU A 236 -1.10 25.32 -0.36
CA LEU A 236 -1.61 23.99 -0.03
C LEU A 236 -0.55 23.13 0.66
N PHE A 237 0.68 23.12 0.14
CA PHE A 237 1.82 22.39 0.69
C PHE A 237 2.03 22.77 2.16
N ARG A 238 2.24 24.07 2.43
CA ARG A 238 2.45 24.60 3.79
C ARG A 238 1.28 24.29 4.73
N LYS A 239 0.05 24.41 4.22
CA LYS A 239 -1.14 24.09 5.00
C LYS A 239 -1.20 22.61 5.38
N ILE A 240 -0.91 21.71 4.44
CA ILE A 240 -0.95 20.27 4.68
C ILE A 240 0.16 19.83 5.63
N THR A 241 1.40 20.29 5.42
CA THR A 241 2.52 19.92 6.30
C THR A 241 2.33 20.50 7.70
N GLY A 242 1.90 21.77 7.83
CA GLY A 242 1.61 22.34 9.15
C GLY A 242 0.43 21.66 9.86
N GLN A 243 -0.58 21.19 9.12
CA GLN A 243 -1.68 20.43 9.69
C GLN A 243 -1.22 19.04 10.18
N MET A 244 -0.27 18.42 9.49
CA MET A 244 0.33 17.15 9.88
C MET A 244 1.02 17.29 11.23
N ASP A 245 1.91 18.27 11.36
CA ASP A 245 2.65 18.55 12.61
C ASP A 245 1.69 18.89 13.76
N TYR A 246 0.69 19.73 13.50
CA TYR A 246 -0.34 20.06 14.49
C TYR A 246 -1.11 18.82 14.96
N SER A 247 -1.37 17.87 14.07
CA SER A 247 -2.12 16.65 14.41
C SER A 247 -1.29 15.72 15.29
N GLN A 248 0.03 15.65 15.06
CA GLN A 248 0.95 14.90 15.93
C GLN A 248 1.01 15.52 17.33
N ILE A 249 1.20 16.85 17.42
CA ILE A 249 1.21 17.58 18.69
C ILE A 249 -0.10 17.34 19.46
N TRP A 250 -1.23 17.40 18.73
CA TRP A 250 -2.54 17.17 19.32
C TRP A 250 -2.66 15.75 19.88
N GLU A 251 -2.22 14.73 19.16
CA GLU A 251 -2.25 13.34 19.64
C GLU A 251 -1.41 13.15 20.90
N MET A 252 -0.16 13.61 20.88
CA MET A 252 0.75 13.50 22.05
C MET A 252 0.13 14.12 23.30
N LYS A 253 -0.61 15.22 23.13
CA LYS A 253 -1.21 15.97 24.24
C LYS A 253 -2.57 15.43 24.70
N TYR A 254 -3.36 14.85 23.79
CA TYR A 254 -4.80 14.60 24.03
C TYR A 254 -5.26 13.18 23.68
N ALA A 255 -4.40 12.31 23.16
CA ALA A 255 -4.73 10.94 22.79
C ALA A 255 -3.81 9.90 23.46
N ARG A 256 -3.20 10.29 24.59
CA ARG A 256 -2.46 9.40 25.50
C ARG A 256 -3.13 9.41 26.88
N PHE A 257 -3.15 8.27 27.57
CA PHE A 257 -3.64 8.09 28.94
C PHE A 257 -2.80 7.02 29.66
N ASP A 258 -2.82 7.02 30.99
CA ASP A 258 -2.22 5.92 31.76
C ASP A 258 -3.22 4.76 31.81
N SER A 259 -2.90 3.65 31.15
CA SER A 259 -3.76 2.46 31.08
C SER A 259 -3.91 1.73 32.42
N HIS A 260 -3.07 2.04 33.41
CA HIS A 260 -3.10 1.48 34.76
C HIS A 260 -3.83 2.38 35.78
N GLN A 261 -4.20 3.61 35.42
CA GLN A 261 -4.91 4.54 36.30
C GLN A 261 -6.30 4.88 35.78
N ALA A 262 -7.34 4.32 36.42
CA ALA A 262 -8.74 4.49 36.02
C ALA A 262 -9.23 5.96 36.03
N ASP A 263 -8.69 6.80 36.92
CA ASP A 263 -9.12 8.19 37.09
C ASP A 263 -8.55 9.16 36.03
N VAL A 264 -7.50 8.77 35.29
CA VAL A 264 -6.81 9.60 34.27
C VAL A 264 -7.54 9.56 32.92
N ILE A 265 -8.57 8.73 32.79
CA ILE A 265 -9.29 8.46 31.54
C ILE A 265 -10.12 9.68 31.05
N THR A 266 -10.54 10.58 31.94
CA THR A 266 -11.65 11.51 31.64
C THR A 266 -11.28 12.80 30.87
N ALA A 267 -10.04 13.31 30.98
CA ALA A 267 -9.63 14.57 30.35
C ALA A 267 -9.30 14.44 28.84
N PRO A 268 -8.52 13.43 28.38
CA PRO A 268 -8.17 13.27 26.96
C PRO A 268 -9.40 13.03 26.05
N ILE A 269 -10.36 12.28 26.56
CA ILE A 269 -11.58 11.85 25.84
C ILE A 269 -12.47 13.00 25.38
N LYS A 270 -12.56 14.08 26.17
CA LYS A 270 -13.40 15.26 25.85
C LYS A 270 -12.89 15.98 24.60
N HIS A 271 -11.59 15.87 24.33
CA HIS A 271 -10.92 16.57 23.24
C HIS A 271 -10.74 15.71 21.99
N TYR A 272 -10.93 14.39 22.08
CA TYR A 272 -10.64 13.49 20.96
C TYR A 272 -11.39 13.87 19.68
N GLN A 273 -10.62 14.05 18.60
CA GLN A 273 -11.15 14.54 17.33
C GLN A 273 -12.10 13.52 16.69
N ARG A 274 -13.09 14.03 15.96
CA ARG A 274 -14.04 13.16 15.24
C ARG A 274 -13.31 12.41 14.13
N PRO A 275 -13.78 11.21 13.72
CA PRO A 275 -13.22 10.44 12.60
C PRO A 275 -13.02 11.22 11.28
N LYS A 276 -13.69 12.36 11.10
CA LYS A 276 -13.57 13.25 9.93
C LYS A 276 -12.20 13.93 9.79
N THR A 277 -11.28 13.78 10.75
CA THR A 277 -9.93 14.36 10.70
C THR A 277 -8.82 13.32 10.67
N LEU A 278 -9.13 12.03 10.56
CA LEU A 278 -8.14 10.95 10.61
C LEU A 278 -7.06 11.06 9.54
N TYR A 279 -7.40 11.63 8.38
CA TYR A 279 -6.43 11.88 7.32
C TYR A 279 -5.35 12.91 7.68
N ASN A 280 -5.53 13.75 8.71
CA ASN A 280 -4.67 14.92 8.90
C ASN A 280 -3.20 14.54 9.15
N LYS A 281 -2.94 13.41 9.81
CA LYS A 281 -1.58 12.91 10.08
C LYS A 281 -0.84 12.43 8.83
N SER A 282 -1.58 12.04 7.79
CA SER A 282 -1.02 11.43 6.58
C SER A 282 -1.39 12.15 5.30
N LEU A 283 -2.05 13.32 5.37
CA LEU A 283 -2.53 14.04 4.19
C LEU A 283 -1.41 14.48 3.25
N ALA A 284 -0.19 14.63 3.77
CA ALA A 284 1.00 14.92 2.97
C ALA A 284 1.22 13.92 1.81
N HIS A 285 0.70 12.69 1.92
CA HIS A 285 0.71 11.71 0.82
C HIS A 285 0.04 12.19 -0.47
N CYS A 286 -0.92 13.12 -0.38
CA CYS A 286 -1.59 13.63 -1.58
C CYS A 286 -0.76 14.68 -2.32
N LEU A 287 0.34 15.19 -1.75
CA LEU A 287 1.06 16.35 -2.29
C LEU A 287 1.67 16.09 -3.67
N GLY A 288 2.16 14.87 -3.94
CA GLY A 288 2.65 14.47 -5.25
C GLY A 288 1.56 14.57 -6.33
N PRO A 289 0.45 13.81 -6.19
CA PRO A 289 -0.74 13.95 -7.05
C PRO A 289 -1.23 15.38 -7.24
N MET A 290 -1.29 16.18 -6.18
CA MET A 290 -1.74 17.57 -6.25
C MET A 290 -0.76 18.46 -7.03
N LEU A 291 0.55 18.21 -6.96
CA LEU A 291 1.54 18.92 -7.75
C LEU A 291 1.41 18.58 -9.24
N LEU A 292 1.20 17.30 -9.57
CA LEU A 292 1.02 16.87 -10.95
C LEU A 292 -0.21 17.53 -11.59
N LEU A 293 -1.30 17.70 -10.82
CA LEU A 293 -2.46 18.49 -11.27
C LEU A 293 -2.09 19.96 -11.50
N ASP A 294 -1.36 20.57 -10.57
CA ASP A 294 -0.95 21.98 -10.68
C ASP A 294 -0.10 22.25 -11.93
N GLN A 295 0.82 21.34 -12.24
CA GLN A 295 1.66 21.40 -13.45
C GLN A 295 0.83 21.28 -14.74
N LEU A 296 -0.26 20.52 -14.70
CA LEU A 296 -1.26 20.42 -15.77
C LEU A 296 -2.29 21.57 -15.75
N LYS A 297 -2.02 22.63 -14.98
CA LYS A 297 -2.88 23.81 -14.80
C LYS A 297 -4.26 23.48 -14.20
N GLN A 298 -4.41 22.31 -13.58
CA GLN A 298 -5.56 21.96 -12.75
C GLN A 298 -5.26 22.36 -11.31
N ARG A 299 -5.45 23.65 -10.99
CA ARG A 299 -5.18 24.21 -9.66
C ARG A 299 -5.89 23.44 -8.54
N PRO A 300 -5.39 23.46 -7.30
CA PRO A 300 -6.07 22.87 -6.14
C PRO A 300 -7.56 23.24 -6.01
N SER A 301 -7.91 24.48 -6.33
CA SER A 301 -9.28 25.02 -6.31
C SER A 301 -10.19 24.56 -7.47
N SER A 302 -9.62 23.97 -8.52
CA SER A 302 -10.38 23.41 -9.64
C SER A 302 -11.26 22.23 -9.19
N THR A 303 -12.27 21.89 -9.98
CA THR A 303 -13.12 20.72 -9.73
C THR A 303 -12.29 19.44 -9.60
N SER A 304 -11.30 19.25 -10.49
CA SER A 304 -10.36 18.13 -10.42
C SER A 304 -9.55 18.15 -9.12
N GLY A 305 -8.95 19.29 -8.78
CA GLY A 305 -8.14 19.45 -7.56
C GLY A 305 -8.92 19.16 -6.29
N LYS A 306 -10.13 19.72 -6.16
CA LYS A 306 -11.01 19.50 -5.00
C LYS A 306 -11.43 18.04 -4.85
N ASN A 307 -11.77 17.39 -5.96
CA ASN A 307 -12.19 15.98 -5.95
C ASN A 307 -11.02 15.05 -5.65
N ILE A 308 -9.83 15.29 -6.19
CA ILE A 308 -8.64 14.48 -5.86
C ILE A 308 -8.21 14.68 -4.40
N LEU A 309 -8.21 15.92 -3.90
CA LEU A 309 -7.95 16.15 -2.48
C LEU A 309 -8.98 15.43 -1.60
N SER A 310 -10.26 15.47 -1.96
CA SER A 310 -11.32 14.76 -1.23
C SER A 310 -11.16 13.24 -1.29
N PHE A 311 -10.79 12.69 -2.45
CA PHE A 311 -10.44 11.27 -2.58
C PHE A 311 -9.35 10.88 -1.57
N PHE A 312 -8.24 11.62 -1.52
CA PHE A 312 -7.16 11.32 -0.58
C PHE A 312 -7.57 11.47 0.88
N LYS A 313 -8.40 12.47 1.23
CA LYS A 313 -8.94 12.60 2.58
C LYS A 313 -9.73 11.36 3.01
N TYR A 314 -10.58 10.82 2.15
CA TYR A 314 -11.35 9.62 2.48
C TYR A 314 -10.51 8.34 2.44
N TYR A 315 -9.62 8.19 1.46
CA TYR A 315 -8.68 7.08 1.37
C TYR A 315 -7.78 6.99 2.61
N LEU A 316 -7.16 8.10 3.03
CA LEU A 316 -6.28 8.12 4.18
C LEU A 316 -7.02 7.96 5.50
N SER A 317 -8.25 8.49 5.60
CA SER A 317 -9.11 8.20 6.78
C SER A 317 -9.51 6.74 6.84
N LEU A 318 -9.77 6.10 5.70
CA LEU A 318 -10.06 4.67 5.62
C LEU A 318 -8.84 3.86 6.07
N ARG A 319 -7.65 4.19 5.57
CA ARG A 319 -6.41 3.53 5.94
C ARG A 319 -6.15 3.63 7.44
N GLN A 320 -6.15 4.85 8.00
CA GLN A 320 -5.93 5.05 9.43
C GLN A 320 -6.98 4.32 10.28
N LEU A 321 -8.26 4.37 9.88
CA LEU A 321 -9.30 3.68 10.63
C LEU A 321 -9.11 2.16 10.63
N GLN A 322 -8.53 1.60 9.58
CA GLN A 322 -8.24 0.19 9.53
C GLN A 322 -7.02 -0.18 10.36
N ASP A 323 -5.97 0.64 10.34
CA ASP A 323 -4.83 0.47 11.23
C ASP A 323 -5.33 0.51 12.69
N ASP A 324 -6.11 1.53 13.07
CA ASP A 324 -6.76 1.61 14.39
C ASP A 324 -7.60 0.34 14.73
N ILE A 325 -8.30 -0.25 13.75
CA ILE A 325 -9.11 -1.47 13.96
C ILE A 325 -8.22 -2.69 14.21
N HIS A 326 -7.07 -2.79 13.53
CA HIS A 326 -6.16 -3.92 13.69
C HIS A 326 -5.41 -3.82 15.03
N ASP A 327 -5.03 -2.61 15.42
CA ASP A 327 -4.17 -2.35 16.58
C ASP A 327 -4.95 -1.99 17.85
N TYR A 328 -6.29 -2.01 17.80
CA TYR A 328 -7.18 -1.49 18.85
C TYR A 328 -6.83 -1.92 20.29
N LEU A 329 -6.40 -3.17 20.47
CA LEU A 329 -6.07 -3.76 21.77
C LEU A 329 -4.66 -3.37 22.21
N VAL A 330 -3.71 -3.39 21.27
CA VAL A 330 -2.32 -2.98 21.51
C VAL A 330 -2.30 -1.49 21.91
N ASP A 331 -2.98 -0.65 21.13
CA ASP A 331 -3.15 0.77 21.42
C ASP A 331 -3.79 1.00 22.78
N TYR A 332 -4.87 0.27 23.10
CA TYR A 332 -5.54 0.40 24.39
C TYR A 332 -4.59 0.08 25.56
N GLN A 333 -3.84 -1.01 25.45
CA GLN A 333 -2.88 -1.45 26.47
C GLN A 333 -1.72 -0.47 26.63
N ALA A 334 -1.26 0.11 25.52
CA ALA A 334 -0.23 1.14 25.48
C ALA A 334 -0.72 2.54 25.94
N GLY A 335 -1.98 2.68 26.34
CA GLY A 335 -2.52 3.97 26.77
C GLY A 335 -2.75 4.95 25.63
N ILE A 336 -3.00 4.44 24.41
CA ILE A 336 -3.21 5.21 23.19
C ILE A 336 -4.71 5.26 22.88
N ILE A 337 -5.24 6.46 22.62
CA ILE A 337 -6.64 6.65 22.23
C ILE A 337 -6.72 6.70 20.71
N THR A 338 -7.49 5.79 20.12
CA THR A 338 -7.75 5.72 18.69
C THR A 338 -9.23 5.75 18.36
N SER A 339 -9.56 5.79 17.07
CA SER A 339 -10.95 5.79 16.62
C SER A 339 -11.66 4.47 16.90
N ALA A 340 -10.86 3.40 17.03
CA ALA A 340 -11.33 2.07 17.34
C ALA A 340 -11.61 1.88 18.83
N ASN A 341 -10.76 2.43 19.71
CA ASN A 341 -10.85 2.17 21.14
C ASN A 341 -11.56 3.24 21.98
N ILE A 342 -11.72 4.47 21.48
CA ILE A 342 -12.29 5.58 22.25
C ILE A 342 -13.63 5.28 22.93
N ARG A 343 -14.51 4.50 22.29
CA ARG A 343 -15.82 4.17 22.87
C ARG A 343 -15.74 3.15 24.00
N MET A 344 -14.80 2.22 23.93
CA MET A 344 -14.51 1.29 25.03
C MET A 344 -14.02 2.07 26.24
N ILE A 345 -13.12 3.01 25.99
CA ILE A 345 -12.58 3.89 27.03
C ILE A 345 -13.71 4.78 27.62
N LYS A 346 -14.52 5.43 26.78
CA LYS A 346 -15.66 6.28 27.22
C LYS A 346 -16.67 5.52 28.08
N ASN A 347 -16.92 4.26 27.76
CA ASN A 347 -17.89 3.43 28.45
C ASN A 347 -17.28 2.65 29.61
N GLN A 348 -16.00 2.89 29.93
CA GLN A 348 -15.27 2.23 31.02
C GLN A 348 -15.40 0.71 30.96
N ILE A 349 -15.28 0.15 29.75
CA ILE A 349 -15.35 -1.30 29.56
C ILE A 349 -14.18 -1.93 30.31
N LYS A 350 -14.49 -2.94 31.14
CA LYS A 350 -13.47 -3.64 31.93
C LYS A 350 -12.49 -4.38 31.02
N PRO A 351 -11.21 -4.52 31.40
CA PRO A 351 -10.18 -5.15 30.56
C PRO A 351 -10.56 -6.53 30.00
N ASP A 352 -11.17 -7.38 30.81
CA ASP A 352 -11.65 -8.72 30.45
C ASP A 352 -12.83 -8.71 29.46
N GLN A 353 -13.49 -7.57 29.29
CA GLN A 353 -14.66 -7.39 28.43
C GLN A 353 -14.36 -6.62 27.14
N ILE A 354 -13.16 -6.05 26.99
CA ILE A 354 -12.79 -5.19 25.85
C ILE A 354 -12.96 -5.91 24.53
N GLN A 355 -12.38 -7.11 24.41
CA GLN A 355 -12.44 -7.89 23.17
C GLN A 355 -13.89 -8.20 22.80
N ASN A 356 -14.68 -8.68 23.75
CA ASN A 356 -16.09 -8.96 23.58
C ASN A 356 -16.90 -7.73 23.13
N TYR A 357 -16.66 -6.59 23.77
CA TYR A 357 -17.31 -5.34 23.42
C TYR A 357 -16.89 -4.87 22.02
N PHE A 358 -15.60 -4.93 21.70
CA PHE A 358 -15.07 -4.51 20.41
C PHE A 358 -15.73 -5.30 19.28
N VAL A 359 -15.68 -6.62 19.39
CA VAL A 359 -16.16 -7.55 18.37
C VAL A 359 -17.68 -7.44 18.18
N SER A 360 -18.45 -7.36 19.27
CA SER A 360 -19.92 -7.35 19.21
C SER A 360 -20.54 -5.98 18.91
N ARG A 361 -19.86 -4.87 19.26
CA ARG A 361 -20.43 -3.51 19.17
C ARG A 361 -19.62 -2.57 18.26
N GLU A 362 -18.32 -2.47 18.47
CA GLU A 362 -17.51 -1.44 17.79
C GLU A 362 -17.11 -1.83 16.38
N LEU A 363 -16.64 -3.07 16.16
CA LEU A 363 -16.24 -3.55 14.85
C LEU A 363 -17.37 -3.43 13.80
N PRO A 364 -18.64 -3.84 14.07
CA PRO A 364 -19.75 -3.62 13.14
C PRO A 364 -20.00 -2.13 12.83
N ARG A 365 -19.83 -1.25 13.81
CA ARG A 365 -19.99 0.21 13.63
C ARG A 365 -18.87 0.78 12.77
N LEU A 366 -17.62 0.43 13.08
CA LEU A 366 -16.44 0.88 12.37
C LEU A 366 -16.46 0.38 10.91
N ASN A 367 -16.91 -0.85 10.68
CA ASN A 367 -17.12 -1.39 9.33
C ASN A 367 -18.13 -0.59 8.50
N LYS A 368 -19.21 -0.06 9.11
CA LYS A 368 -20.12 0.85 8.40
C LYS A 368 -19.43 2.16 8.01
N ILE A 369 -18.50 2.64 8.82
CA ILE A 369 -17.73 3.86 8.55
C ILE A 369 -16.68 3.60 7.46
N THR A 370 -15.96 2.49 7.50
CA THR A 370 -14.98 2.12 6.45
C THR A 370 -15.66 2.02 5.09
N LEU A 371 -16.81 1.34 4.99
CA LEU A 371 -17.61 1.27 3.76
C LEU A 371 -18.06 2.66 3.27
N LYS A 372 -18.41 3.56 4.19
CA LYS A 372 -18.79 4.94 3.85
C LYS A 372 -17.59 5.72 3.29
N TYR A 373 -16.42 5.60 3.91
CA TYR A 373 -15.20 6.25 3.42
C TYR A 373 -14.76 5.70 2.07
N GLN A 374 -14.82 4.38 1.89
CA GLN A 374 -14.54 3.76 0.60
C GLN A 374 -15.46 4.32 -0.50
N LYS A 375 -16.78 4.28 -0.31
CA LYS A 375 -17.74 4.81 -1.29
C LYS A 375 -17.52 6.29 -1.58
N ALA A 376 -17.20 7.09 -0.55
CA ALA A 376 -16.92 8.52 -0.72
C ALA A 376 -15.64 8.75 -1.52
N ALA A 377 -14.57 8.00 -1.24
CA ALA A 377 -13.33 8.05 -2.02
C ALA A 377 -13.60 7.69 -3.49
N GLU A 378 -14.25 6.56 -3.75
CA GLU A 378 -14.63 6.13 -5.10
C GLU A 378 -15.45 7.18 -5.84
N SER A 379 -16.44 7.77 -5.16
CA SER A 379 -17.29 8.82 -5.73
C SER A 379 -16.49 10.05 -6.13
N HIS A 380 -15.66 10.58 -5.23
CA HIS A 380 -14.82 11.75 -5.54
C HIS A 380 -13.83 11.48 -6.66
N LEU A 381 -13.25 10.27 -6.71
CA LEU A 381 -12.35 9.91 -7.80
C LEU A 381 -13.08 9.90 -9.16
N ARG A 382 -14.31 9.37 -9.23
CA ARG A 382 -15.13 9.38 -10.46
C ARG A 382 -15.60 10.77 -10.85
N LEU A 383 -15.81 11.66 -9.88
CA LEU A 383 -16.22 13.05 -10.11
C LEU A 383 -15.05 13.96 -10.53
N ALA A 384 -13.80 13.49 -10.51
CA ALA A 384 -12.65 14.25 -10.97
C ALA A 384 -12.53 14.19 -12.51
N PRO A 385 -12.86 15.26 -13.27
CA PRO A 385 -12.99 15.17 -14.73
C PRO A 385 -11.69 14.85 -15.47
N ILE A 386 -10.54 15.13 -14.85
CA ILE A 386 -9.23 14.84 -15.43
C ILE A 386 -8.86 13.34 -15.39
N ILE A 387 -9.49 12.55 -14.51
CA ILE A 387 -9.16 11.13 -14.36
C ILE A 387 -9.80 10.34 -15.50
N ARG A 388 -8.98 9.59 -16.23
CA ARG A 388 -9.39 8.73 -17.35
C ARG A 388 -9.39 7.25 -17.00
N TYR A 389 -8.47 6.84 -16.14
CA TYR A 389 -8.29 5.45 -15.74
C TYR A 389 -8.28 5.34 -14.22
N PRO A 390 -9.45 5.40 -13.56
CA PRO A 390 -9.55 5.43 -12.10
C PRO A 390 -9.01 4.16 -11.44
N ASP A 391 -8.98 3.01 -12.14
CA ASP A 391 -8.50 1.73 -11.63
C ASP A 391 -7.07 1.78 -11.03
N TYR A 392 -6.22 2.67 -11.54
CA TYR A 392 -4.87 2.88 -11.02
C TYR A 392 -4.85 3.41 -9.58
N LEU A 393 -5.90 4.12 -9.16
CA LEU A 393 -6.04 4.67 -7.81
C LEU A 393 -7.07 3.89 -6.99
N LEU A 394 -8.07 3.25 -7.62
CA LEU A 394 -9.03 2.39 -6.93
C LEU A 394 -8.35 1.18 -6.27
N LYS A 395 -7.24 0.69 -6.82
CA LYS A 395 -6.46 -0.37 -6.17
C LYS A 395 -5.95 -0.01 -4.78
N LEU A 396 -5.76 1.28 -4.48
CA LEU A 396 -5.36 1.76 -3.15
C LEU A 396 -6.45 1.49 -2.11
N LEU A 397 -7.72 1.42 -2.54
CA LEU A 397 -8.86 1.08 -1.69
C LEU A 397 -9.02 -0.43 -1.54
N ASN A 398 -8.72 -1.21 -2.58
CA ASN A 398 -8.90 -2.66 -2.56
C ASN A 398 -7.88 -3.39 -1.66
N SER A 399 -6.69 -2.82 -1.45
CA SER A 399 -5.70 -3.37 -0.51
C SER A 399 -6.15 -3.25 0.95
N LEU A 400 -7.11 -2.36 1.21
CA LEU A 400 -7.56 -1.98 2.54
C LEU A 400 -8.75 -2.84 2.98
N THR A 401 -9.63 -3.30 2.09
CA THR A 401 -10.86 -3.99 2.50
C THR A 401 -10.58 -5.37 3.13
N THR A 402 -10.79 -5.50 4.44
CA THR A 402 -10.97 -6.80 5.12
C THR A 402 -12.20 -7.48 4.53
N ASN A 403 -12.07 -8.75 4.15
CA ASN A 403 -13.20 -9.45 3.54
C ASN A 403 -14.31 -9.61 4.61
N PRO A 404 -15.58 -9.23 4.33
CA PRO A 404 -16.69 -9.51 5.25
C PRO A 404 -16.77 -10.99 5.66
N ALA A 405 -16.30 -11.90 4.81
CA ALA A 405 -16.16 -13.32 5.14
C ALA A 405 -15.10 -13.59 6.20
N GLU A 406 -13.95 -12.90 6.19
CA GLU A 406 -12.90 -13.03 7.21
C GLU A 406 -13.39 -12.50 8.57
N ILE A 407 -14.16 -11.41 8.56
CA ILE A 407 -14.81 -10.89 9.78
C ILE A 407 -15.84 -11.88 10.30
N LYS A 408 -16.66 -12.48 9.41
CA LYS A 408 -17.63 -13.50 9.79
C LYS A 408 -16.96 -14.77 10.31
N GLU A 409 -15.86 -15.20 9.70
CA GLU A 409 -15.06 -16.36 10.12
C GLU A 409 -14.41 -16.11 11.49
N PHE A 410 -13.85 -14.91 11.71
CA PHE A 410 -13.34 -14.48 13.01
C PHE A 410 -14.45 -14.48 14.08
N LEU A 411 -15.62 -13.91 13.76
CA LEU A 411 -16.79 -13.90 14.65
C LEU A 411 -17.29 -15.31 14.99
N ASN A 412 -17.35 -16.20 13.99
CA ASN A 412 -17.79 -17.58 14.17
C ASN A 412 -16.80 -18.41 15.01
N THR A 413 -15.50 -18.23 14.77
CA THR A 413 -14.44 -18.90 15.55
C THR A 413 -14.49 -18.47 17.01
N TYR A 414 -14.83 -17.21 17.27
CA TYR A 414 -14.96 -16.69 18.61
C TYR A 414 -16.21 -17.22 19.33
N GLN A 415 -17.36 -17.26 18.64
CA GLN A 415 -18.59 -17.85 19.20
C GLN A 415 -18.47 -19.34 19.54
N SER A 416 -17.55 -20.06 18.90
CA SER A 416 -17.28 -21.48 19.21
C SER A 416 -16.31 -21.72 20.37
N LEU A 417 -15.69 -20.67 20.94
CA LEU A 417 -14.76 -20.78 22.08
C LEU A 417 -15.42 -20.49 23.43
N ASP A 418 -16.66 -20.00 23.44
CA ASP A 418 -17.48 -19.74 24.65
C ASP A 418 -18.45 -20.91 24.98
N HIS A 419 -18.19 -22.10 24.42
CA HIS A 419 -18.86 -23.38 24.72
C HIS A 419 -17.80 -24.43 25.03
#